data_AF-A0A839SCT0-F1
#
_entry.id   AF-A0A839SCT0-F1
#
_cell.length_a   1.000
_cell.length_b   1.000
_cell.length_c   1.000
_cell.angle_alpha   90.00
_cell.angle_beta   90.00
_cell.angle_gamma   90.00
#
_symmetry.space_group_name_H-M   'P 1'
#
loop_
_entity.id
_entity.type
_entity.pdbx_description
1 polymer ?
#
loop_
_entity_poly.entity_id
_entity_poly.type
_entity_poly.pdbx_seq_one_letter_code
_entity_poly.pdbx_strand_id
1 'polypeptide(L)'
;MKTLSFITFQFYKILLLFNIACTLLAIAVVWYGFGHIDAFILFIAKIFGFAGAVMLHQYSAKETYYYFRNAGYRMRSVVLMALLADALLYSLSVFLFNLITYAAGHFKS
;
A
#
# COMPACT_ATOMS: atom_id res chain seq x y z
N MET A 1 -5.30 -24.12 -13.54
CA MET A 1 -5.49 -22.67 -13.80
C MET A 1 -5.11 -21.93 -12.52
N LYS A 2 -3.96 -21.24 -12.47
CA LYS A 2 -3.63 -20.43 -11.29
C LYS A 2 -4.58 -19.23 -11.25
N THR A 3 -5.36 -19.12 -10.18
CA THR A 3 -6.39 -18.10 -9.99
C THR A 3 -5.80 -16.70 -10.02
N LEU A 4 -6.55 -15.73 -10.54
CA LEU A 4 -6.18 -14.31 -10.63
C LEU A 4 -5.55 -13.78 -9.33
N SER A 5 -6.11 -14.19 -8.18
CA SER A 5 -5.63 -13.83 -6.85
C SER A 5 -4.18 -14.24 -6.56
N PHE A 6 -3.72 -15.39 -7.06
CA PHE A 6 -2.33 -15.84 -6.85
C PHE A 6 -1.34 -14.93 -7.60
N ILE A 7 -1.72 -14.50 -8.80
CA ILE A 7 -0.93 -13.59 -9.64
C ILE A 7 -0.91 -12.20 -9.00
N THR A 8 -2.07 -11.72 -8.56
CA THR A 8 -2.17 -10.47 -7.81
C THR A 8 -1.28 -10.55 -6.57
N PHE A 9 -1.29 -11.64 -5.82
CA PHE A 9 -0.45 -11.78 -4.63
C PHE A 9 1.06 -11.74 -4.93
N GLN A 10 1.53 -12.41 -5.99
CA GLN A 10 2.94 -12.35 -6.38
C GLN A 10 3.38 -10.95 -6.79
N PHE A 11 2.58 -10.29 -7.64
CA PHE A 11 2.82 -8.91 -8.06
C PHE A 11 2.76 -7.95 -6.85
N TYR A 12 1.80 -8.19 -5.96
CA TYR A 12 1.57 -7.38 -4.78
C TYR A 12 2.65 -7.56 -3.71
N LYS A 13 3.42 -8.65 -3.70
CA LYS A 13 4.47 -8.86 -2.69
C LYS A 13 5.54 -7.76 -2.67
N ILE A 14 5.97 -7.32 -3.85
CA ILE A 14 6.94 -6.21 -3.98
C ILE A 14 6.28 -4.87 -3.65
N LEU A 15 5.04 -4.67 -4.09
CA LEU A 15 4.28 -3.46 -3.75
C LEU A 15 3.98 -3.37 -2.24
N LEU A 16 3.76 -4.50 -1.58
CA LEU A 16 3.50 -4.60 -0.14
C LEU A 16 4.72 -4.18 0.67
N LEU A 17 5.93 -4.58 0.25
CA LEU A 17 7.17 -4.10 0.85
C LEU A 17 7.32 -2.58 0.73
N PHE A 18 6.97 -2.03 -0.43
CA PHE A 18 6.96 -0.58 -0.67
C PHE A 18 5.92 0.13 0.20
N ASN A 19 4.73 -0.46 0.31
CA ASN A 19 3.65 0.03 1.15
C ASN A 19 4.08 0.05 2.64
N ILE A 20 4.66 -1.04 3.13
CA ILE A 20 5.22 -1.15 4.49
C ILE A 20 6.25 -0.05 4.74
N ALA A 21 7.19 0.15 3.80
CA ALA A 21 8.20 1.19 3.90
C ALA A 21 7.58 2.60 3.94
N CYS A 22 6.58 2.89 3.09
CA CYS A 22 5.86 4.16 3.12
C CYS A 22 5.08 4.36 4.42
N THR A 23 4.43 3.33 4.97
CA THR A 23 3.75 3.42 6.27
C THR A 23 4.72 3.63 7.42
N LEU A 24 5.89 2.97 7.42
CA LEU A 24 6.93 3.18 8.42
C LEU A 24 7.52 4.59 8.33
N LEU A 25 7.72 5.09 7.11
CA LEU A 25 8.16 6.47 6.88
C LEU A 25 7.11 7.47 7.37
N ALA A 26 5.82 7.23 7.09
CA ALA A 26 4.73 8.06 7.59
C ALA A 26 4.67 8.09 9.12
N ILE A 27 4.81 6.92 9.78
CA ILE A 27 4.88 6.83 11.25
C ILE A 27 6.11 7.60 11.76
N ALA A 28 7.28 7.41 11.15
CA ALA A 28 8.50 8.11 11.55
C ALA A 28 8.36 9.62 11.42
N VAL A 29 7.74 10.11 10.33
CA VAL A 29 7.50 11.53 10.09
C VAL A 29 6.48 12.10 11.08
N VAL A 30 5.41 11.38 11.41
CA VAL A 30 4.44 11.81 12.43
C VAL A 30 5.07 11.84 13.82
N TRP A 31 5.95 10.88 14.13
CA TRP A 31 6.63 10.81 15.42
C TRP A 31 7.70 11.91 15.57
N TYR A 32 8.45 12.22 14.50
CA TYR A 32 9.45 13.29 14.50
C TYR A 32 8.86 14.70 14.31
N GLY A 33 7.74 14.83 13.60
CA GLY A 33 7.13 16.09 13.22
C GLY A 33 5.88 16.38 14.04
N PHE A 34 6.04 16.94 15.25
CA PHE A 34 5.05 17.69 16.05
C PHE A 34 3.54 17.42 15.80
N GLY A 35 3.10 16.16 15.66
CA GLY A 35 1.71 15.72 15.79
C GLY A 35 0.63 16.31 14.85
N HIS A 36 0.96 17.11 13.84
CA HIS A 36 -0.02 17.88 13.06
C HIS A 36 -0.16 17.49 11.58
N ILE A 37 0.38 16.34 11.17
CA ILE A 37 0.26 15.91 9.77
C ILE A 37 -1.09 15.20 9.58
N ASP A 38 -1.92 15.78 8.71
CA ASP A 38 -3.22 15.23 8.33
C ASP A 38 -3.06 13.85 7.66
N ALA A 39 -3.86 12.88 8.12
CA ALA A 39 -3.93 11.54 7.55
C ALA A 39 -4.26 11.58 6.04
N PHE A 40 -5.03 12.57 5.59
CA PHE A 40 -5.34 12.74 4.17
C PHE A 40 -4.09 13.05 3.33
N ILE A 41 -3.18 13.88 3.85
CA ILE A 41 -1.92 14.22 3.15
C ILE A 41 -1.03 12.98 3.05
N LEU A 42 -0.97 12.17 4.11
CA LEU A 42 -0.25 10.89 4.10
C LEU A 42 -0.85 9.91 3.10
N PHE A 43 -2.18 9.88 2.97
CA PHE A 43 -2.85 9.05 1.96
C PHE A 43 -2.49 9.47 0.54
N ILE A 44 -2.48 10.77 0.23
CA ILE A 44 -2.06 11.28 -1.09
C ILE A 44 -0.60 10.90 -1.37
N ALA A 45 0.31 11.11 -0.42
CA ALA A 45 1.71 10.73 -0.56
C ALA A 45 1.87 9.22 -0.86
N LYS A 46 1.00 8.39 -0.26
CA LYS A 46 0.93 6.95 -0.49
C LYS A 46 0.50 6.59 -1.91
N ILE A 47 -0.45 7.32 -2.51
CA ILE A 47 -0.86 7.12 -3.91
C ILE A 47 0.32 7.39 -4.84
N PHE A 48 1.07 8.48 -4.62
CA PHE A 48 2.27 8.78 -5.41
C PHE A 48 3.38 7.75 -5.20
N GLY A 49 3.59 7.29 -3.95
CA GLY A 49 4.51 6.19 -3.65
C GLY A 49 4.12 4.89 -4.35
N PHE A 50 2.83 4.56 -4.38
CA PHE A 50 2.30 3.41 -5.11
C PHE A 50 2.52 3.53 -6.62
N ALA A 51 2.26 4.70 -7.21
CA ALA A 51 2.51 4.95 -8.62
C ALA A 51 4.00 4.75 -8.97
N GLY A 52 4.90 5.26 -8.13
CA GLY A 52 6.35 5.05 -8.24
C GLY A 52 6.71 3.56 -8.14
N ALA A 53 6.13 2.82 -7.19
CA ALA A 53 6.36 1.39 -7.03
C ALA A 53 5.87 0.57 -8.24
N VAL A 54 4.73 0.93 -8.84
CA VAL A 54 4.22 0.31 -10.07
C VAL A 54 5.20 0.54 -11.22
N MET A 55 5.68 1.77 -11.40
CA MET A 55 6.67 2.08 -12.44
C MET A 55 7.98 1.33 -12.23
N LEU A 56 8.48 1.30 -10.99
CA LEU A 56 9.69 0.56 -10.62
C LEU A 56 9.52 -0.94 -10.85
N HIS A 57 8.37 -1.50 -10.51
CA HIS A 57 8.04 -2.91 -10.75
C HIS A 57 7.97 -3.22 -12.25
N GLN A 58 7.37 -2.34 -13.06
CA GLN A 58 7.37 -2.49 -14.51
C GLN A 58 8.78 -2.44 -15.10
N TYR A 59 9.67 -1.62 -14.53
CA TYR A 59 11.05 -1.53 -14.98
C TYR A 59 11.93 -2.71 -14.53
N SER A 60 11.81 -3.14 -13.27
CA SER A 60 12.64 -4.18 -12.67
C SER A 60 12.21 -5.60 -13.04
N ALA A 61 10.91 -5.84 -13.15
CA ALA A 61 10.33 -7.17 -13.41
C ALA A 61 9.62 -7.23 -14.77
N LYS A 62 10.31 -6.78 -15.82
CA LYS A 62 9.78 -6.78 -17.21
C LYS A 62 9.35 -8.18 -17.65
N GLU A 63 10.17 -9.19 -17.35
CA GLU A 63 9.91 -10.62 -17.58
C GLU A 63 8.53 -11.03 -17.05
N THR A 64 8.26 -10.71 -15.78
CA THR A 64 7.01 -11.03 -15.08
C THR A 64 5.83 -10.28 -15.69
N TYR A 65 6.04 -9.01 -16.08
CA TYR A 65 5.01 -8.21 -16.75
C TYR A 65 4.63 -8.80 -18.11
N TYR A 66 5.62 -9.15 -18.94
CA TYR A 66 5.39 -9.76 -20.26
C TYR A 66 4.79 -11.17 -20.15
N TYR A 67 5.19 -11.96 -19.16
CA TYR A 67 4.62 -13.27 -18.89
C TYR A 67 3.11 -13.20 -18.62
N PHE A 68 2.69 -12.33 -17.70
CA PHE A 68 1.26 -12.20 -17.37
C PHE A 68 0.45 -11.55 -18.50
N ARG A 69 1.04 -10.61 -19.23
CA ARG A 69 0.41 -10.03 -20.44
C ARG A 69 0.21 -11.09 -21.53
N ASN A 70 1.21 -11.92 -21.79
CA ASN A 70 1.13 -13.00 -22.80
C ASN A 70 0.16 -14.11 -22.37
N ALA A 71 -0.03 -14.32 -21.07
CA ALA A 71 -1.03 -15.23 -20.52
C ALA A 71 -2.48 -14.68 -20.57
N GLY A 72 -2.70 -13.52 -21.21
CA GLY A 72 -4.03 -12.93 -21.42
C GLY A 72 -4.56 -12.09 -20.25
N TYR A 73 -3.76 -11.87 -19.20
CA TYR A 73 -4.18 -11.06 -18.06
C TYR A 73 -4.10 -9.56 -18.39
N ARG A 74 -5.17 -8.83 -18.07
CA ARG A 74 -5.18 -7.36 -18.14
C ARG A 74 -4.40 -6.80 -16.95
N MET A 75 -3.13 -6.44 -17.17
CA MET A 75 -2.26 -5.86 -16.13
C MET A 75 -2.87 -4.62 -15.44
N ARG A 76 -3.70 -3.83 -16.14
CA ARG A 76 -4.46 -2.73 -15.53
C ARG A 76 -5.35 -3.20 -14.37
N SER A 77 -6.01 -4.35 -14.52
CA SER A 77 -6.87 -4.93 -13.48
C SER A 77 -6.06 -5.40 -12.27
N VAL A 78 -4.85 -5.95 -12.52
CA VAL A 78 -3.94 -6.39 -11.45
C VAL A 78 -3.44 -5.20 -10.64
N VAL A 79 -3.07 -4.11 -11.32
CA VAL A 79 -2.64 -2.86 -10.68
C VAL A 79 -3.79 -2.20 -9.91
N LEU A 80 -5.01 -2.17 -10.46
CA LEU A 80 -6.18 -1.64 -9.76
C LEU A 80 -6.52 -2.45 -8.50
N MET A 81 -6.50 -3.79 -8.58
CA MET A 81 -6.71 -4.64 -7.40
C MET A 81 -5.63 -4.44 -6.34
N ALA A 82 -4.37 -4.28 -6.77
CA ALA A 82 -3.28 -3.94 -5.87
C ALA A 82 -3.52 -2.58 -5.19
N LEU A 83 -3.93 -1.55 -5.92
CA LEU A 83 -4.23 -0.24 -5.35
C LEU A 83 -5.38 -0.31 -4.33
N LEU A 84 -6.43 -1.06 -4.64
CA LEU A 84 -7.56 -1.25 -3.72
C LEU A 84 -7.12 -1.97 -2.46
N ALA A 85 -6.33 -3.03 -2.56
CA ALA A 85 -5.77 -3.73 -1.39
C ALA A 85 -4.88 -2.79 -0.55
N ASP A 86 -4.11 -1.91 -1.20
CA ASP A 86 -3.22 -0.96 -0.56
C ASP A 86 -3.98 0.10 0.25
N ALA A 87 -5.04 0.65 -0.36
CA ALA A 87 -5.95 1.59 0.26
C ALA A 87 -6.73 0.95 1.42
N LEU A 88 -7.17 -0.30 1.26
CA LEU A 88 -7.87 -1.06 2.31
C LEU A 88 -6.95 -1.26 3.52
N LEU A 89 -5.72 -1.74 3.31
CA LEU A 89 -4.73 -1.89 4.39
C LEU A 89 -4.42 -0.57 5.10
N TYR A 90 -4.29 0.53 4.34
CA TYR A 90 -4.07 1.84 4.93
C TYR A 90 -5.25 2.28 5.80
N SER A 91 -6.49 2.20 5.28
CA SER A 91 -7.69 2.56 6.04
C SER A 91 -7.82 1.75 7.33
N LEU A 92 -7.50 0.45 7.28
CA LEU A 92 -7.53 -0.45 8.42
C LEU A 92 -6.46 -0.07 9.45
N SER A 93 -5.26 0.32 9.00
CA SER A 93 -4.20 0.78 9.90
C SER A 93 -4.55 2.09 10.62
N VAL A 94 -5.14 3.06 9.90
CA VAL A 94 -5.60 4.33 10.49
C VAL A 94 -6.74 4.09 11.49
N PHE A 95 -7.69 3.22 11.13
CA PHE A 95 -8.78 2.83 12.03
C PHE A 95 -8.26 2.20 13.33
N LEU A 96 -7.33 1.26 13.25
CA LEU A 96 -6.71 0.64 14.41
C LEU A 96 -5.94 1.66 15.27
N PHE A 97 -5.19 2.56 14.64
CA PHE A 97 -4.46 3.62 15.35
C PHE A 97 -5.41 4.55 16.13
N ASN A 98 -6.52 4.97 15.51
CA ASN A 98 -7.55 5.77 16.17
C ASN A 98 -8.24 5.02 17.31
N LEU A 99 -8.49 3.72 17.15
CA LEU A 99 -9.06 2.88 18.20
C LEU A 99 -8.12 2.78 19.41
N ILE A 100 -6.83 2.58 19.18
CA ILE A 100 -5.80 2.47 20.24
C ILE A 100 -5.67 3.79 20.99
N THR A 101 -5.60 4.92 20.28
CA THR A 101 -5.48 6.25 20.89
C THR A 101 -6.73 6.62 21.70
N TYR A 102 -7.93 6.30 21.21
CA TYR A 102 -9.16 6.47 21.96
C TYR A 102 -9.19 5.61 23.24
N ALA A 103 -8.83 4.32 23.14
CA ALA A 103 -8.75 3.44 24.30
C ALA A 103 -7.72 3.94 25.33
N ALA A 104 -6.53 4.36 24.88
CA ALA A 104 -5.49 4.89 25.75
C ALA A 104 -5.90 6.18 26.48
N GLY A 105 -6.71 7.04 25.84
CA GLY A 105 -7.29 8.22 26.48
C GLY A 105 -8.29 7.85 27.58
N HIS A 106 -9.08 6.78 27.38
CA HIS A 106 -10.07 6.33 28.34
C HIS A 106 -9.48 5.62 29.57
N PHE A 107 -8.30 5.01 29.45
CA PHE A 107 -7.55 4.42 30.58
C PHE A 107 -6.80 5.46 31.43
N LYS A 108 -6.62 6.69 30.93
CA LYS A 108 -5.95 7.78 31.65
C LYS A 108 -6.90 8.66 32.47
N SER A 109 -8.21 8.50 32.31
CA SER A 109 -9.26 9.15 33.11
C SER A 109 -9.72 8.26 34.25
#